data_AF-H9VUT7-F1
#
_entry.id   AF-H9VUT7-F1
#
_cell.length_a   1.000
_cell.length_b   1.000
_cell.length_c   1.000
_cell.angle_alpha   90.00
_cell.angle_beta   90.00
_cell.angle_gamma   90.00
#
_symmetry.space_group_name_H-M   'P 1'
#
loop_
_entity.id
_entity.type
_entity.pdbx_description
1 polymer ?
#
loop_
_entity_poly.entity_id
_entity_poly.type
_entity_poly.pdbx_seq_one_letter_code
_entity_poly.pdbx_strand_id
1 'polypeptide(L)' 'KGWTVYVFLTGTHLDEKYHSSALTFNPWRWQQLLQDQELSKNPSFMPFGGGARLCPGMHLAKLELALFLHNF' A
#
# COMPACT_ATOMS: atom_id res chain seq x y z
N LYS A 1 21.44 0.38 -20.09
CA LYS A 1 21.63 -1.08 -19.93
C LYS A 1 22.74 -1.30 -18.91
N GLY A 2 22.58 -2.18 -17.92
CA GLY A 2 23.55 -2.36 -16.84
C GLY A 2 23.31 -1.53 -15.57
N TRP A 3 22.22 -0.76 -15.51
CA TRP A 3 21.82 -0.06 -14.29
C TRP A 3 20.87 -0.92 -13.46
N THR A 4 21.05 -0.93 -12.15
CA THR A 4 20.09 -1.45 -11.19
C THR A 4 19.29 -0.28 -10.63
N VAL A 5 17.97 -0.36 -10.75
CA VAL A 5 17.05 0.64 -10.20
C VAL A 5 16.50 0.10 -8.88
N TYR A 6 16.66 0.87 -7.82
CA TYR A 6 16.07 0.60 -6.52
C TYR A 6 14.83 1.47 -6.34
N VAL A 7 13.71 0.83 -5.97
CA VAL A 7 12.47 1.53 -5.68
C VAL A 7 12.25 1.51 -4.17
N PHE A 8 12.38 2.68 -3.54
CA PHE A 8 12.15 2.87 -2.11
C PHE A 8 10.70 3.27 -1.87
N LEU A 9 9.82 2.28 -1.78
CA LEU A 9 8.37 2.50 -1.62
C LEU A 9 8.02 3.29 -0.36
N THR A 10 8.81 3.11 0.72
CA THR A 10 8.66 3.87 1.97
C THR A 10 8.77 5.37 1.75
N GLY A 11 9.62 5.83 0.83
CA GLY A 11 9.73 7.25 0.51
C GLY A 11 8.42 7.80 -0.02
N THR A 12 7.79 7.10 -0.96
CA THR A 12 6.48 7.49 -1.49
C THR A 12 5.35 7.34 -0.47
N HIS A 13 5.38 6.31 0.38
CA HIS A 13 4.35 6.09 1.41
C HIS A 13 4.39 7.13 2.53
N LEU A 14 5.56 7.72 2.82
CA LEU A 14 5.76 8.71 3.87
C LEU A 14 5.87 10.16 3.34
N ASP A 15 5.64 10.38 2.05
CA ASP A 15 5.72 11.71 1.45
C ASP A 15 4.37 12.45 1.58
N GLU A 16 4.40 13.59 2.26
CA GLU A 16 3.27 14.51 2.48
C GLU A 16 2.63 15.01 1.18
N LYS A 17 3.36 14.97 0.06
CA LYS A 17 2.82 15.27 -1.28
C LYS A 17 1.70 14.31 -1.68
N TYR A 18 1.79 13.05 -1.25
CA TYR A 18 0.84 12.00 -1.62
C TYR A 18 -0.10 11.62 -0.46
N HIS A 19 0.36 11.76 0.78
CA HIS A 19 -0.39 11.33 1.97
C HIS A 19 -0.34 12.41 3.04
N SER A 20 -1.43 13.15 3.26
CA SER A 20 -1.47 14.21 4.28
C SER A 20 -1.26 13.69 5.70
N SER A 21 -0.42 14.32 6.52
CA SER A 21 0.00 13.79 7.82
C SER A 21 0.54 12.36 7.68
N ALA A 22 1.50 12.14 6.78
CA ALA A 22 2.00 10.83 6.35
C ALA A 22 2.55 10.00 7.51
N LEU A 23 3.13 10.66 8.50
CA LEU A 23 3.70 10.03 9.71
C LEU A 23 2.65 9.69 10.78
N THR A 24 1.42 10.20 10.63
CA THR A 24 0.33 9.93 11.57
C THR A 24 -0.42 8.67 11.16
N PHE A 25 -0.58 7.75 12.13
CA PHE A 25 -1.47 6.60 11.96
C PHE A 25 -2.93 7.07 11.86
N ASN A 26 -3.49 6.95 10.66
CA ASN A 26 -4.88 7.28 10.39
C ASN A 26 -5.52 6.13 9.59
N PRO A 27 -6.30 5.22 10.23
CA PRO A 27 -6.92 4.09 9.56
C PRO A 27 -7.93 4.50 8.47
N TRP A 28 -8.45 5.73 8.53
CA TRP A 28 -9.49 6.24 7.63
C TRP A 28 -8.93 6.91 6.36
N ARG A 29 -7.61 7.02 6.23
CA ARG A 29 -6.91 7.66 5.10
C ARG A 29 -7.40 7.15 3.74
N TRP A 30 -7.76 5.87 3.66
CA TRP A 30 -8.12 5.19 2.41
C TRP A 30 -9.63 5.07 2.18
N GLN A 31 -10.47 5.59 3.08
CA GLN A 31 -11.91 5.34 3.05
C GLN A 31 -12.58 5.81 1.76
N GLN A 32 -12.25 7.01 1.29
CA GLN A 32 -12.79 7.54 0.03
C GLN A 32 -12.29 6.74 -1.19
N LEU A 33 -10.99 6.44 -1.25
CA LEU A 33 -10.39 5.64 -2.32
C LEU A 33 -10.94 4.20 -2.38
N LEU A 34 -11.38 3.65 -1.25
CA LEU A 34 -12.06 2.36 -1.19
C LEU A 34 -13.48 2.44 -1.76
N GLN A 35 -14.22 3.49 -1.45
CA GLN A 35 -15.57 3.73 -1.99
C GLN A 35 -15.54 3.89 -3.52
N ASP A 36 -14.54 4.61 -4.02
CA ASP A 36 -14.38 4.88 -5.45
C ASP A 36 -13.71 3.71 -6.21
N GLN A 37 -13.31 2.62 -5.51
CA GLN A 37 -12.53 1.49 -6.05
C GLN A 37 -11.17 1.87 -6.66
N GLU A 38 -10.66 3.05 -6.35
CA GLU A 38 -9.42 3.59 -6.92
C GLU A 38 -8.17 3.21 -6.12
N LEU A 39 -8.32 2.70 -4.89
CA LEU A 39 -7.17 2.36 -4.04
C LEU A 39 -6.22 1.36 -4.70
N SER A 40 -6.77 0.37 -5.42
CA SER A 40 -5.97 -0.66 -6.12
C SER A 40 -5.18 -0.11 -7.32
N LYS A 41 -5.58 1.06 -7.83
CA LYS A 41 -4.97 1.74 -8.98
C LYS A 41 -4.00 2.85 -8.57
N ASN A 42 -3.95 3.20 -7.28
CA ASN A 42 -3.14 4.31 -6.79
C ASN A 42 -1.64 3.94 -6.78
N PRO A 43 -0.81 4.53 -7.66
CA PRO A 43 0.62 4.20 -7.74
C PRO A 43 1.41 4.70 -6.52
N SER A 44 0.86 5.64 -5.75
CA SER A 44 1.48 6.14 -4.50
C SER A 44 1.23 5.22 -3.30
N PHE A 45 0.47 4.14 -3.47
CA PHE A 45 0.20 3.15 -2.43
C PHE A 45 0.40 1.72 -2.96
N MET A 46 1.60 1.19 -2.78
CA MET A 46 2.02 -0.14 -3.26
C MET A 46 2.60 -1.01 -2.14
N PRO A 47 1.84 -1.36 -1.08
CA PRO A 47 2.37 -2.13 0.06
C PRO A 47 2.83 -3.55 -0.31
N PHE A 48 2.36 -4.08 -1.45
CA PHE A 48 2.73 -5.41 -1.97
C PHE A 48 3.52 -5.34 -3.29
N GLY A 49 4.01 -4.16 -3.66
CA GLY A 49 4.61 -3.92 -4.98
C GLY A 49 3.58 -3.82 -6.10
N GLY A 50 4.01 -4.09 -7.34
CA GLY A 50 3.17 -3.99 -8.53
C GLY A 50 3.79 -4.63 -9.78
N GLY A 51 2.99 -4.79 -10.83
CA GLY A 51 3.42 -5.38 -12.10
C GLY A 51 3.98 -6.80 -11.95
N ALA A 52 5.04 -7.12 -12.69
CA ALA A 52 5.69 -8.44 -12.67
C ALA A 52 6.36 -8.79 -11.33
N ARG A 53 6.44 -7.84 -10.40
CA ARG A 53 7.02 -8.03 -9.05
C ARG A 53 5.98 -7.85 -7.95
N LEU A 54 4.69 -7.93 -8.28
CA LEU A 54 3.61 -7.98 -7.29
C LEU A 54 3.78 -9.21 -6.40
N CYS A 55 3.63 -9.04 -5.08
CA CYS A 55 3.76 -10.12 -4.13
C CYS A 55 2.72 -11.23 -4.39
N PRO A 56 3.14 -12.49 -4.65
CA PRO A 56 2.21 -13.59 -4.87
C PRO A 56 1.41 -13.93 -3.60
N GLY A 57 1.94 -13.60 -2.41
CA GLY A 57 1.28 -13.82 -1.13
C GLY A 57 0.30 -12.72 -0.70
N MET A 58 0.03 -11.71 -1.53
CA MET A 58 -0.81 -10.55 -1.15
C MET A 58 -2.18 -10.97 -0.61
N HIS A 59 -2.85 -11.93 -1.27
CA HIS A 59 -4.18 -12.37 -0.85
C HIS A 59 -4.15 -13.13 0.47
N LEU A 60 -3.15 -14.00 0.66
CA LEU A 60 -2.94 -14.73 1.91
C LEU A 60 -2.67 -13.76 3.07
N ALA A 61 -1.73 -12.83 2.89
CA ALA A 61 -1.39 -11.85 3.93
C ALA A 61 -2.59 -10.98 4.33
N LYS A 62 -3.43 -10.56 3.36
CA LYS A 62 -4.67 -9.81 3.65
C LYS A 62 -5.67 -10.66 4.44
N LEU A 63 -5.82 -11.94 4.10
CA LEU A 63 -6.70 -12.86 4.81
C LEU A 63 -6.23 -13.09 6.25
N GLU A 64 -4.95 -13.39 6.44
CA GLU A 64 -4.35 -13.60 7.77
C GLU A 64 -4.52 -12.36 8.65
N LEU A 65 -4.27 -11.15 8.11
CA LEU A 65 -4.46 -9.91 8.84
C LEU A 65 -5.93 -9.65 9.19
N ALA A 66 -6.85 -9.93 8.27
CA ALA A 66 -8.29 -9.79 8.51
C ALA A 66 -8.76 -10.76 9.61
N LEU A 67 -8.27 -12.00 9.61
CA LEU A 67 -8.55 -12.97 10.66
C LEU A 67 -7.98 -12.51 12.00
N PHE A 68 -6.76 -12.00 12.03
CA PHE A 68 -6.15 -11.46 13.24
C PHE A 68 -6.99 -10.32 13.82
N LEU A 69 -7.34 -9.32 13.00
CA LEU A 69 -8.14 -8.15 13.43
C LEU A 69 -9.59 -8.48 13.79
N HIS A 70 -10.13 -9.61 13.32
CA HIS A 70 -11.49 -10.05 13.68
C HIS A 70 -11.54 -10.75 15.04
N ASN A 71 -10.47 -11.45 15.41
CA ASN A 71 -10.43 -12.31 16.59
C ASN A 71 -9.72 -11.69 17.81
N PHE A 72 -9.10 -10.51 17.64
CA PHE A 72 -8.52 -9.68 18.69
C PHE A 72 -9.23 -8.33 18.74
#